data_AF-A0AAD4WI61-F1
#
_entry.id   AF-A0AAD4WI61-F1
#
_cell.length_a   1.000
_cell.length_b   1.000
_cell.length_c   1.000
_cell.angle_alpha   90.00
_cell.angle_beta   90.00
_cell.angle_gamma   90.00
#
_symmetry.space_group_name_H-M   'P 1'
#
loop_
_entity.id
_entity.type
_entity.pdbx_description
1 polymer ?
#
loop_
_entity_poly.entity_id
_entity_poly.type
_entity_poly.pdbx_seq_one_letter_code
_entity_poly.pdbx_strand_id
1 'polypeptide(L)'
;MMLTLLISGPKQPKNDIDVYLEPLIDDLKSLWDGIKRVYDAHIGEYFTLRAALLWTINDFLAYGNLSSCIVKGYKVCPICSDDTPSHRLKNGHKICYIGHSKWLPIYHPYRRQCAAFNGKPEYDMPPKPLTKEEVLQMVEGINYKWGSKKGGDGSENDGDRVCWKKKSKFFDLEY
;
A
#
# COMPACT_ATOMS: atom_id res chain seq x y z
N MET A 1 6.79 13.96 21.92
CA MET A 1 7.00 13.25 20.64
C MET A 1 7.72 11.96 20.92
N MET A 2 7.06 10.85 20.66
CA MET A 2 7.61 9.52 20.83
C MET A 2 7.89 8.97 19.44
N LEU A 3 9.17 8.92 19.05
CA LEU A 3 9.61 8.10 17.91
C LEU A 3 9.23 6.65 18.24
N THR A 4 8.12 6.20 17.68
CA THR A 4 7.49 4.94 18.07
C THR A 4 8.26 3.80 17.43
N LEU A 5 9.11 3.11 18.21
CA LEU A 5 9.75 1.88 17.76
C LEU A 5 8.80 0.71 17.95
N LEU A 6 8.27 0.19 16.86
CA LEU A 6 7.42 -1.00 16.85
C LEU A 6 8.25 -2.26 16.62
N ILE A 7 8.53 -2.98 17.71
CA ILE A 7 9.11 -4.33 17.64
C ILE A 7 7.95 -5.31 17.52
N SER A 8 7.73 -5.84 16.31
CA SER A 8 6.71 -6.87 16.10
C SER A 8 7.06 -8.12 16.90
N GLY A 9 6.08 -8.64 17.64
CA GLY A 9 6.18 -9.96 18.26
C GLY A 9 6.20 -11.07 17.21
N PRO A 10 6.19 -12.36 17.62
CA PRO A 10 6.29 -13.51 16.72
C PRO A 10 5.16 -13.62 15.69
N LYS A 11 4.11 -12.79 15.80
CA LYS A 11 3.02 -12.70 14.83
C LYS A 11 2.92 -11.26 14.32
N GLN A 12 2.85 -11.13 13.00
CA GLN A 12 2.66 -9.84 12.35
C GLN A 12 1.22 -9.32 12.58
N PRO A 13 1.04 -8.04 12.94
CA PRO A 13 -0.27 -7.46 13.21
C PRO A 13 -1.15 -7.35 11.95
N LYS A 14 -0.58 -7.47 10.74
CA LYS A 14 -1.29 -7.32 9.46
C LYS A 14 -2.07 -6.00 9.43
N ASN A 15 -3.39 -6.06 9.17
CA ASN A 15 -4.28 -4.91 9.16
C ASN A 15 -4.47 -4.30 10.56
N ASP A 16 -4.20 -5.04 11.64
CA ASP A 16 -4.29 -4.53 13.02
C ASP A 16 -3.11 -3.58 13.35
N ILE A 17 -2.20 -3.32 12.41
CA ILE A 17 -1.06 -2.41 12.57
C ILE A 17 -1.49 -0.97 12.89
N ASP A 18 -2.65 -0.53 12.42
CA ASP A 18 -3.14 0.83 12.63
C ASP A 18 -3.35 1.19 14.10
N VAL A 19 -3.65 0.19 14.95
CA VAL A 19 -3.75 0.37 16.41
C VAL A 19 -2.41 0.85 16.97
N TYR A 20 -1.31 0.33 16.43
CA TYR A 20 0.02 0.72 16.85
C TYR A 20 0.51 2.01 16.19
N LEU A 21 -0.03 2.35 15.01
CA LEU A 21 0.26 3.60 14.32
C LEU A 21 -0.52 4.79 14.89
N GLU A 22 -1.55 4.55 15.70
CA GLU A 22 -2.38 5.62 16.27
C GLU A 22 -1.57 6.71 16.98
N PRO A 23 -0.63 6.40 17.91
CA PRO A 23 0.18 7.43 18.55
C PRO A 23 1.07 8.18 17.56
N LEU A 24 1.55 7.51 16.50
CA LEU A 24 2.37 8.14 15.46
C LEU A 24 1.53 9.13 14.64
N ILE A 25 0.30 8.77 14.28
CA ILE A 25 -0.61 9.65 13.55
C ILE A 25 -0.94 10.89 14.39
N ASP A 26 -1.18 10.73 15.69
CA ASP A 26 -1.45 11.85 16.60
C ASP A 26 -0.22 12.78 16.75
N ASP A 27 0.97 12.20 16.85
CA ASP A 27 2.24 12.95 16.87
C ASP A 27 2.45 13.71 15.54
N LEU A 28 2.13 13.10 14.39
CA LEU A 28 2.22 13.74 13.07
C LEU A 28 1.20 14.87 12.90
N LYS A 29 -0.02 14.74 13.43
CA LYS A 29 -1.01 15.82 13.45
C LYS A 29 -0.53 16.99 14.32
N SER A 30 -0.02 16.68 15.52
CA SER A 30 0.55 17.69 16.42
C SER A 30 1.73 18.45 15.80
N LEU A 31 2.59 17.73 15.06
CA LEU A 31 3.67 18.33 14.29
C LEU A 31 3.17 19.19 13.14
N TRP A 32 2.12 18.77 12.43
CA TRP A 32 1.54 19.55 11.36
C TRP A 32 0.99 20.90 11.88
N ASP A 33 0.27 20.86 13.00
CA ASP A 33 -0.28 22.04 13.69
C ASP A 33 0.83 22.95 14.23
N GLY A 34 1.90 22.35 14.73
CA GLY A 34 3.13 23.01 15.17
C GLY A 34 3.31 22.98 16.68
N ILE A 35 4.44 22.43 17.12
CA ILE A 35 4.82 22.37 18.53
C ILE A 35 5.55 23.65 18.91
N LYS A 36 4.95 24.44 19.80
CA LYS A 36 5.51 25.72 20.26
C LYS A 36 6.63 25.49 21.29
N ARG A 37 7.56 26.45 21.36
CA ARG A 37 8.64 26.49 22.36
C ARG A 37 9.55 25.27 22.32
N VAL A 38 9.83 24.75 21.13
CA VAL A 38 10.92 23.78 20.94
C VAL A 38 12.23 24.56 20.96
N TYR A 39 13.19 24.09 21.74
CA TYR A 39 14.49 24.76 21.90
C TYR A 39 15.48 24.23 20.86
N ASP A 40 16.06 25.13 20.08
CA ASP A 40 17.19 24.85 19.20
C ASP A 40 18.50 25.04 19.97
N ALA A 41 19.23 23.94 20.25
CA ALA A 41 20.49 24.01 20.98
C ALA A 41 21.64 24.62 20.18
N HIS A 42 21.57 24.62 18.85
CA HIS A 42 22.58 25.20 17.97
C HIS A 42 22.43 26.72 17.89
N ILE A 43 21.18 27.21 17.75
CA ILE A 43 20.89 28.64 17.64
C ILE A 43 20.71 29.29 19.03
N GLY A 44 20.30 28.52 20.05
CA GLY A 44 20.03 29.01 21.40
C GLY A 44 18.66 29.68 21.56
N GLU A 45 17.73 29.43 20.64
CA GLU A 45 16.42 30.09 20.58
C GLU A 45 15.26 29.10 20.60
N TYR A 46 14.08 29.59 20.99
CA TYR A 46 12.84 28.84 20.91
C TYR A 46 12.14 29.09 19.58
N PHE A 47 11.71 28.02 18.91
CA PHE A 47 10.96 28.09 17.66
C PHE A 47 9.70 27.21 17.72
N THR A 48 8.89 27.30 16.67
CA THR A 48 7.75 26.42 16.46
C THR A 48 8.16 25.32 15.49
N LEU A 49 8.20 24.08 15.95
CA LEU A 49 8.56 22.93 15.13
C LEU A 49 7.33 22.44 14.36
N ARG A 50 7.45 22.36 13.04
CA ARG A 50 6.47 21.72 12.16
C ARG A 50 7.13 20.60 11.36
N ALA A 51 6.38 19.54 11.07
CA ALA A 51 6.82 18.48 10.17
C ALA A 51 5.65 17.82 9.46
N ALA A 52 5.93 17.23 8.30
CA ALA A 52 4.98 16.50 7.48
C ALA A 52 5.60 15.19 7.00
N LEU A 53 4.78 14.14 6.87
CA LEU A 53 5.17 12.87 6.28
C LEU A 53 5.11 12.97 4.76
N LEU A 54 6.25 12.90 4.08
CA LEU A 54 6.31 12.96 2.61
C LEU A 54 6.10 11.59 1.96
N TRP A 55 6.85 10.57 2.40
CA TRP A 55 6.74 9.20 1.90
C TRP A 55 7.20 8.20 2.95
N THR A 56 6.79 6.94 2.77
CA THR A 56 7.22 5.81 3.59
C THR A 56 8.10 4.87 2.76
N ILE A 57 9.18 4.35 3.35
CA ILE A 57 10.04 3.36 2.72
C ILE A 57 9.64 2.00 3.26
N ASN A 58 8.99 1.20 2.43
CA ASN A 58 8.47 -0.10 2.81
C ASN A 58 8.84 -1.14 1.76
N ASP A 59 9.01 -2.38 2.18
CA ASP A 59 8.93 -3.50 1.26
C ASP A 59 7.46 -3.73 0.84
N PHE A 60 7.26 -4.64 -0.12
CA PHE A 60 5.93 -4.86 -0.68
C PHE A 60 4.94 -5.46 0.35
N LEU A 61 5.42 -6.25 1.30
CA LEU A 61 4.57 -6.84 2.33
C LEU A 61 4.16 -5.82 3.40
N ALA A 62 5.09 -4.97 3.84
CA ALA A 62 4.81 -3.87 4.74
C ALA A 62 3.86 -2.87 4.09
N TYR A 63 4.03 -2.57 2.79
CA TYR A 63 3.06 -1.77 2.03
C TYR A 63 1.64 -2.35 2.15
N GLY A 64 1.48 -3.67 2.00
CA GLY A 64 0.19 -4.35 2.20
C GLY A 64 -0.42 -4.14 3.57
N ASN A 65 0.37 -4.07 4.63
CA ASN A 65 -0.16 -3.80 5.97
C ASN A 65 -0.57 -2.34 6.13
N LEU A 66 0.28 -1.40 5.71
CA LEU A 66 0.07 0.04 5.90
C LEU A 66 -1.06 0.57 5.01
N SER A 67 -1.05 0.23 3.73
CA SER A 67 -2.08 0.64 2.76
C SER A 67 -3.32 -0.25 2.83
N SER A 68 -3.20 -1.44 3.46
CA SER A 68 -4.22 -2.49 3.40
C SER A 68 -4.49 -3.00 1.98
N CYS A 69 -3.56 -2.79 1.05
CA CYS A 69 -3.59 -3.40 -0.27
C CYS A 69 -3.47 -4.92 -0.19
N ILE A 70 -4.12 -5.58 -1.14
CA ILE A 70 -3.96 -7.01 -1.37
C ILE A 70 -2.55 -7.26 -1.92
N VAL A 71 -1.73 -8.00 -1.18
CA VAL A 71 -0.35 -8.34 -1.56
C VAL A 71 -0.17 -9.81 -1.99
N LYS A 72 -1.27 -10.56 -2.06
CA LYS A 72 -1.32 -11.98 -2.45
C LYS A 72 -2.57 -12.24 -3.27
N GLY A 73 -2.52 -13.20 -4.18
CA GLY A 73 -3.67 -13.55 -5.02
C GLY A 73 -3.51 -13.05 -6.44
N TYR A 74 -4.62 -12.81 -7.13
CA TYR A 74 -4.63 -12.42 -8.56
C TYR A 74 -4.57 -10.89 -8.75
N LYS A 75 -5.06 -10.12 -7.78
CA LYS A 75 -5.19 -8.65 -7.83
C LYS A 75 -4.20 -7.97 -6.90
N VAL A 76 -2.92 -8.08 -7.22
CA VAL A 76 -1.82 -7.66 -6.33
C VAL A 76 -1.19 -6.33 -6.72
N CYS A 77 -1.37 -5.87 -7.97
CA CYS A 77 -0.77 -4.62 -8.39
C CYS A 77 -1.65 -3.44 -7.96
N PRO A 78 -1.20 -2.53 -7.08
CA PRO A 78 -1.99 -1.36 -6.68
C PRO A 78 -2.22 -0.38 -7.82
N ILE A 79 -1.42 -0.46 -8.90
CA ILE A 79 -1.55 0.39 -10.09
C ILE A 79 -2.54 -0.23 -11.08
N CYS A 80 -2.50 -1.55 -11.29
CA CYS A 80 -3.44 -2.21 -12.20
C CYS A 80 -4.79 -2.49 -11.53
N SER A 81 -4.83 -2.59 -10.20
CA SER A 81 -6.00 -2.99 -9.42
C SER A 81 -6.63 -4.28 -9.98
N ASP A 82 -7.91 -4.23 -10.36
CA ASP A 82 -8.66 -5.34 -10.95
C ASP A 82 -8.10 -5.79 -12.30
N ASP A 83 -7.43 -4.90 -13.04
CA ASP A 83 -6.80 -5.21 -14.32
C ASP A 83 -5.41 -5.84 -14.16
N THR A 84 -5.06 -6.33 -12.96
CA THR A 84 -3.77 -7.00 -12.72
C THR A 84 -3.66 -8.25 -13.61
N PRO A 85 -2.74 -8.26 -14.59
CA PRO A 85 -2.54 -9.40 -15.48
C PRO A 85 -1.87 -10.56 -14.71
N SER A 86 -2.67 -11.52 -14.27
CA SER A 86 -2.21 -12.66 -13.49
C SER A 86 -2.62 -13.98 -14.12
N HIS A 87 -1.78 -15.00 -13.95
CA HIS A 87 -1.98 -16.32 -14.52
C HIS A 87 -1.52 -17.39 -13.53
N ARG A 88 -2.34 -18.42 -13.28
CA ARG A 88 -1.93 -19.56 -12.48
C ARG A 88 -1.24 -20.60 -13.35
N LEU A 89 0.04 -20.86 -13.07
CA LEU A 89 0.82 -21.87 -13.76
C LEU A 89 0.20 -23.26 -13.54
N LYS A 90 -0.08 -23.99 -14.62
CA LYS A 90 -0.75 -25.30 -14.57
C LYS A 90 0.00 -26.31 -13.67
N ASN A 91 1.31 -26.41 -13.83
CA ASN A 91 2.11 -27.45 -13.16
C ASN A 91 2.68 -26.99 -11.82
N GLY A 92 3.04 -25.71 -11.71
CA GLY A 92 3.58 -25.15 -10.46
C GLY A 92 2.51 -24.71 -9.47
N HIS A 93 1.25 -24.59 -9.92
CA HIS A 93 0.09 -24.08 -9.18
C HIS A 93 0.28 -22.69 -8.53
N LYS A 94 1.36 -22.00 -8.86
CA LYS A 94 1.68 -20.63 -8.41
C LYS A 94 1.03 -19.60 -9.32
N ILE A 95 0.70 -18.45 -8.75
CA ILE A 95 0.26 -17.28 -9.48
C ILE A 95 1.50 -16.55 -9.99
N CYS A 96 1.52 -16.26 -11.29
CA CYS A 96 2.52 -15.46 -11.97
C CYS A 96 1.85 -14.17 -12.46
N TYR A 97 2.55 -13.05 -12.32
CA TYR A 97 2.13 -11.77 -12.87
C TYR A 97 2.86 -11.57 -14.20
N ILE A 98 2.11 -11.23 -15.24
CA ILE A 98 2.59 -11.10 -16.62
C ILE A 98 2.29 -9.69 -17.14
N GLY A 99 2.45 -9.40 -18.43
CA GLY A 99 2.03 -8.08 -18.94
C GLY A 99 2.97 -6.94 -18.55
N HIS A 100 4.19 -7.22 -18.06
CA HIS A 100 5.12 -6.22 -17.54
C HIS A 100 5.83 -5.39 -18.62
N SER A 101 5.78 -5.82 -19.88
CA SER A 101 6.42 -5.09 -20.98
C SER A 101 5.68 -3.81 -21.33
N LYS A 102 4.41 -3.66 -20.93
CA LYS A 102 3.65 -2.41 -21.10
C LYS A 102 4.23 -1.20 -20.36
N TRP A 103 5.14 -1.39 -19.41
CA TRP A 103 5.86 -0.30 -18.73
C TRP A 103 7.16 0.11 -19.43
N LEU A 104 7.63 -0.65 -20.43
CA LEU A 104 8.80 -0.29 -21.23
C LEU A 104 8.43 0.76 -22.28
N PRO A 105 9.39 1.49 -22.88
CA PRO A 105 9.10 2.40 -24.00
C PRO A 105 8.32 1.72 -25.12
N ILE A 106 7.46 2.46 -25.83
CA ILE A 106 6.52 1.93 -26.85
C ILE A 106 7.24 1.08 -27.91
N TYR A 107 8.43 1.49 -28.33
CA TYR A 107 9.20 0.79 -29.38
C TYR A 107 10.18 -0.26 -28.84
N HIS A 108 10.19 -0.52 -27.53
CA HIS A 108 11.11 -1.46 -26.90
C HIS A 108 10.95 -2.88 -27.49
N PRO A 109 12.04 -3.56 -27.92
CA PRO A 109 11.95 -4.87 -28.58
C PRO A 109 11.16 -5.92 -27.80
N TYR A 110 11.29 -5.94 -26.47
CA TYR A 110 10.62 -6.94 -25.60
C TYR A 110 9.10 -6.91 -25.70
N ARG A 111 8.48 -5.76 -26.04
CA ARG A 111 7.03 -5.68 -26.28
C ARG A 111 6.55 -6.57 -27.43
N ARG A 112 7.46 -6.95 -28.36
CA ARG A 112 7.17 -7.78 -29.54
C ARG A 112 7.68 -9.22 -29.42
N GLN A 113 8.43 -9.55 -28.36
CA GLN A 113 9.07 -10.86 -28.19
C GLN A 113 8.10 -11.90 -27.61
N CYS A 114 7.02 -12.21 -28.33
CA CYS A 114 5.96 -13.12 -27.87
C CYS A 114 6.52 -14.45 -27.33
N ALA A 115 7.49 -15.05 -28.02
CA ALA A 115 8.06 -16.36 -27.67
C ALA A 115 8.85 -16.37 -26.35
N ALA A 116 9.44 -15.24 -25.95
CA ALA A 116 10.19 -15.13 -24.71
C ALA A 116 9.28 -14.86 -23.49
N PHE A 117 8.03 -14.47 -23.73
CA PHE A 117 7.08 -14.05 -22.70
C PHE A 117 5.78 -14.87 -22.77
N ASN A 118 4.62 -14.21 -22.79
CA ASN A 118 3.29 -14.83 -22.66
C ASN A 118 2.67 -15.27 -24.00
N GLY A 119 3.45 -15.34 -25.08
CA GLY A 119 2.97 -15.71 -26.41
C GLY A 119 2.14 -14.62 -27.11
N LYS A 120 1.99 -13.43 -26.51
CA LYS A 120 1.25 -12.30 -27.08
C LYS A 120 2.12 -11.05 -27.12
N PRO A 121 1.98 -10.20 -28.15
CA PRO A 121 2.63 -8.90 -28.13
C PRO A 121 1.91 -7.96 -27.16
N GLU A 122 2.67 -7.08 -26.50
CA GLU A 122 2.18 -6.13 -25.49
C GLU A 122 2.31 -4.69 -26.00
N TYR A 123 1.29 -4.23 -26.72
CA TYR A 123 1.24 -2.88 -27.30
C TYR A 123 0.57 -1.84 -26.41
N ASP A 124 -0.13 -2.28 -25.37
CA ASP A 124 -0.86 -1.40 -24.48
C ASP A 124 0.06 -0.43 -23.72
N MET A 125 -0.54 0.67 -23.27
CA MET A 125 0.12 1.63 -22.39
C MET A 125 0.08 1.12 -20.94
N PRO A 126 1.03 1.55 -20.09
CA PRO A 126 0.95 1.22 -18.68
C PRO A 126 -0.32 1.84 -18.08
N PRO A 127 -0.98 1.15 -17.14
CA PRO A 127 -2.17 1.69 -16.48
C PRO A 127 -1.80 2.99 -15.76
N LYS A 128 -2.74 3.92 -15.75
CA LYS A 128 -2.57 5.16 -15.01
C LYS A 128 -2.66 4.85 -13.51
N PRO A 129 -1.69 5.27 -12.70
CA PRO A 129 -1.82 5.19 -11.24
C PRO A 129 -3.06 5.96 -10.78
N LEU A 130 -3.76 5.41 -9.81
CA LEU A 130 -4.90 6.07 -9.18
C LEU A 130 -4.46 7.29 -8.37
N THR A 131 -5.31 8.31 -8.34
CA THR A 131 -5.07 9.49 -7.49
C THR A 131 -5.44 9.21 -6.03
N LYS A 132 -5.01 10.10 -5.11
CA LYS A 132 -5.36 10.03 -3.69
C LYS A 132 -6.88 10.01 -3.51
N GLU A 133 -7.60 10.83 -4.27
CA GLU A 133 -9.05 11.00 -4.21
C GLU A 133 -9.77 9.74 -4.72
N GLU A 134 -9.32 9.16 -5.83
CA GLU A 134 -9.88 7.92 -6.37
C GLU A 134 -9.70 6.77 -5.38
N VAL A 135 -8.50 6.61 -4.81
CA VAL A 135 -8.26 5.58 -3.79
C VAL A 135 -9.11 5.85 -2.55
N LEU A 136 -9.20 7.10 -2.08
CA LEU A 136 -10.02 7.46 -0.92
C LEU A 136 -11.49 7.08 -1.12
N GLN A 137 -12.07 7.41 -2.28
CA GLN A 137 -13.45 7.04 -2.63
C GLN A 137 -13.66 5.53 -2.63
N MET A 138 -12.68 4.77 -3.16
CA MET A 138 -12.76 3.30 -3.17
C MET A 138 -12.72 2.70 -1.76
N VAL A 139 -11.94 3.28 -0.84
CA VAL A 139 -11.75 2.70 0.50
C VAL A 139 -12.75 3.20 1.54
N GLU A 140 -13.42 4.33 1.31
CA GLU A 140 -14.34 4.95 2.27
C GLU A 140 -15.57 4.09 2.56
N GLY A 141 -16.05 3.31 1.58
CA GLY A 141 -17.16 2.38 1.75
C GLY A 141 -16.80 1.04 2.41
N ILE A 142 -15.53 0.80 2.75
CA ILE A 142 -15.07 -0.50 3.26
C ILE A 142 -15.27 -0.59 4.77
N ASN A 143 -16.24 -1.41 5.19
CA ASN A 143 -16.47 -1.73 6.60
C ASN A 143 -15.49 -2.83 7.09
N TYR A 144 -14.41 -2.45 7.75
CA TYR A 144 -13.46 -3.38 8.37
C TYR A 144 -13.78 -3.62 9.85
N LYS A 145 -13.81 -4.90 10.27
CA LYS A 145 -14.00 -5.31 11.67
C LYS A 145 -12.66 -5.69 12.29
N TRP A 146 -12.29 -5.01 13.38
CA TRP A 146 -11.07 -5.26 14.14
C TRP A 146 -11.17 -6.53 14.99
N GLY A 147 -10.01 -7.17 15.24
CA GLY A 147 -9.92 -8.35 16.09
C GLY A 147 -10.25 -9.63 15.31
N SER A 148 -9.23 -10.28 14.77
CA SER A 148 -9.40 -11.56 14.07
C SER A 148 -9.89 -12.65 15.04
N LYS A 149 -11.02 -13.31 14.72
CA LYS A 149 -11.34 -14.64 15.28
C LYS A 149 -10.22 -15.62 14.91
N LYS A 150 -9.81 -16.47 15.86
CA LYS A 150 -8.90 -17.59 15.59
C LYS A 150 -9.60 -18.57 14.64
N GLY A 151 -8.98 -18.88 13.51
CA GLY A 151 -9.32 -20.06 12.71
C GLY A 151 -9.93 -19.71 11.36
N GLY A 152 -9.63 -20.56 10.39
CA GLY A 152 -9.85 -20.34 8.96
C GLY A 152 -11.29 -19.96 8.62
N ASP A 153 -11.41 -18.91 7.82
CA ASP A 153 -12.40 -18.89 6.76
C ASP A 153 -11.64 -18.65 5.46
N GLY A 154 -11.66 -19.66 4.61
CA GLY A 154 -11.41 -19.46 3.20
C GLY A 154 -12.56 -18.64 2.62
N SER A 155 -12.25 -17.85 1.58
CA SER A 155 -13.23 -17.32 0.62
C SER A 155 -14.39 -16.51 1.20
N GLU A 156 -14.14 -15.28 1.64
CA GLU A 156 -15.06 -14.21 1.28
C GLU A 156 -14.58 -13.66 -0.07
N ASN A 157 -15.16 -14.19 -1.16
CA ASN A 157 -15.08 -13.71 -2.55
C ASN A 157 -13.98 -12.66 -2.83
N ASP A 158 -12.72 -13.11 -2.91
CA ASP A 158 -11.60 -12.29 -3.39
C ASP A 158 -11.80 -11.83 -4.85
N GLY A 159 -12.81 -12.39 -5.54
CA GLY A 159 -13.25 -12.01 -6.88
C GLY A 159 -13.94 -10.64 -6.96
N ASP A 160 -14.69 -10.25 -5.93
CA ASP A 160 -15.48 -9.00 -5.89
C ASP A 160 -14.81 -7.88 -5.09
N ARG A 161 -13.75 -8.19 -4.33
CA ARG A 161 -13.04 -7.15 -3.57
C ARG A 161 -12.10 -6.37 -4.48
N VAL A 162 -12.23 -5.05 -4.38
CA VAL A 162 -11.29 -4.03 -4.88
C VAL A 162 -9.93 -4.27 -4.21
N CYS A 163 -8.83 -3.78 -4.80
CA CYS A 163 -7.44 -3.98 -4.37
C CYS A 163 -7.11 -3.61 -2.89
N TRP A 164 -8.07 -3.13 -2.08
CA TRP A 164 -7.92 -2.71 -0.68
C TRP A 164 -8.86 -3.44 0.27
N LYS A 165 -8.40 -3.67 1.51
CA LYS A 165 -9.15 -4.36 2.58
C LYS A 165 -9.74 -3.43 3.64
N LYS A 166 -9.23 -2.20 3.74
CA LYS A 166 -9.70 -1.14 4.64
C LYS A 166 -9.12 0.21 4.21
N LYS A 167 -9.69 1.30 4.73
CA LYS A 167 -9.07 2.62 4.71
C LYS A 167 -7.82 2.63 5.60
N SER A 168 -6.71 3.11 5.06
CA SER A 168 -5.47 3.28 5.84
C SER A 168 -5.58 4.49 6.79
N LYS A 169 -5.04 4.38 8.00
CA LYS A 169 -5.00 5.50 8.97
C LYS A 169 -4.19 6.70 8.50
N PHE A 170 -3.30 6.53 7.51
CA PHE A 170 -2.59 7.65 6.89
C PHE A 170 -3.53 8.61 6.13
N PHE A 171 -4.75 8.19 5.76
CA PHE A 171 -5.77 9.10 5.21
C PHE A 171 -6.34 10.07 6.26
N ASP A 172 -6.02 9.91 7.55
CA ASP A 172 -6.42 10.85 8.60
C ASP A 172 -5.50 12.07 8.66
N LEU A 173 -4.40 12.08 7.91
CA LEU A 173 -3.52 13.24 7.75
C LEU A 173 -4.14 14.19 6.70
N GLU A 174 -4.29 15.46 7.07
CA GLU A 174 -5.01 16.46 6.26
C GLU A 174 -4.23 16.96 5.04
N TYR A 175 -2.93 16.68 4.98
CA TYR A 175 -2.01 17.11 3.92
C TYR A 175 -1.78 16.06 2.82
#